data_AF-A0A920BKJ9-F1
#
_entry.id   AF-A0A920BKJ9-F1
#
_cell.length_a   1.000
_cell.length_b   1.000
_cell.length_c   1.000
_cell.angle_alpha   90.00
_cell.angle_beta   90.00
_cell.angle_gamma   90.00
#
_symmetry.space_group_name_H-M   'P 1'
#
loop_
_entity.id
_entity.type
_entity.pdbx_description
1 polymer ?
#
loop_
_entity_poly.entity_id
_entity_poly.type
_entity_poly.pdbx_seq_one_letter_code
_entity_poly.pdbx_strand_id
1 'polypeptide(L)'
;MADLVKLGLPSARHVETQTRRLPSVYPVFERATMEERQRLLEWGQTLGNLIPFGRQGFLVPDNLHHTLGMGWDLAESIGEETELNFDHWKIQLSALSKISLRINFKI
;
A
#
# COMPACT_ATOMS: atom_id res chain seq x y z
N MET A 1 -7.45 -5.35 -29.45
CA MET A 1 -7.02 -4.37 -30.48
C MET A 1 -8.13 -3.41 -30.89
N ALA A 2 -9.38 -3.86 -31.01
CA ALA A 2 -10.52 -2.98 -31.37
C ALA A 2 -10.62 -1.72 -30.50
N ASP A 3 -10.47 -1.83 -29.18
CA ASP A 3 -10.52 -0.68 -28.28
C ASP A 3 -9.34 0.29 -28.47
N LEU A 4 -8.14 -0.21 -28.78
CA LEU A 4 -6.98 0.65 -29.05
C LEU A 4 -7.18 1.49 -30.33
N VAL A 5 -7.78 0.89 -31.36
CA VAL A 5 -8.17 1.58 -32.60
C VAL A 5 -9.26 2.61 -32.32
N LYS A 6 -10.26 2.25 -31.52
CA LYS A 6 -11.34 3.16 -31.11
C LYS A 6 -10.83 4.37 -30.34
N LEU A 7 -9.78 4.20 -29.54
CA LEU A 7 -9.10 5.28 -28.82
C LEU A 7 -8.23 6.18 -29.73
N GLY A 8 -8.11 5.87 -31.03
CA GLY A 8 -7.30 6.62 -31.97
C GLY A 8 -5.79 6.50 -31.71
N LEU A 9 -5.36 5.48 -30.97
CA LEU A 9 -3.94 5.22 -30.75
C LEU A 9 -3.28 4.84 -32.09
N PRO A 10 -2.01 5.21 -32.30
CA PRO A 10 -1.28 4.82 -33.51
C PRO A 10 -1.34 3.32 -33.75
N SER A 11 -1.48 2.93 -35.01
CA SER A 11 -1.45 1.51 -35.39
C SER A 11 -0.10 0.90 -35.02
N ALA A 12 -0.09 0.00 -34.04
CA ALA A 12 1.11 -0.73 -33.65
C ALA A 12 1.24 -1.99 -34.52
N ARG A 13 2.46 -2.27 -34.99
CA ARG A 13 2.78 -3.59 -35.55
C ARG A 13 2.75 -4.59 -34.40
N HIS A 14 1.66 -5.33 -34.31
CA HIS A 14 1.49 -6.36 -33.28
C HIS A 14 2.54 -7.47 -33.45
N VAL A 15 3.22 -7.80 -32.35
CA VAL A 15 4.22 -8.88 -32.30
C VAL A 15 3.74 -9.98 -31.36
N GLU A 16 3.29 -9.60 -30.16
CA GLU A 16 2.82 -10.54 -29.14
C GLU A 16 1.81 -9.85 -28.21
N THR A 17 0.95 -10.63 -27.56
CA THR A 17 0.12 -10.20 -26.42
C THR A 17 0.33 -11.18 -25.28
N GLN A 18 0.61 -10.65 -24.08
CA GLN A 18 0.62 -11.42 -22.84
C GLN A 18 -0.49 -10.94 -21.92
N THR A 19 -1.17 -11.88 -21.27
CA THR A 19 -2.18 -11.58 -20.25
C THR A 19 -1.89 -12.40 -19.01
N ARG A 20 -2.05 -11.76 -17.84
CA ARG A 20 -1.95 -12.42 -16.55
C ARG A 20 -3.07 -11.93 -15.66
N ARG A 21 -3.88 -12.87 -15.17
CA ARG A 21 -4.85 -12.57 -14.12
C ARG A 21 -4.14 -12.61 -12.78
N LEU A 22 -4.17 -11.48 -12.08
CA LEU A 22 -3.71 -11.36 -10.71
C LEU A 22 -4.96 -11.15 -9.83
N PRO A 23 -5.27 -12.04 -8.88
CA PRO A 23 -6.51 -11.94 -8.10
C PRO A 23 -6.52 -10.75 -7.15
N SER A 24 -5.35 -10.23 -6.76
CA SER A 24 -5.21 -9.18 -5.74
C SER A 24 -4.27 -8.07 -6.23
N VAL A 25 -4.64 -7.40 -7.32
CA VAL A 25 -3.83 -6.28 -7.87
C VAL A 25 -4.00 -5.04 -7.02
N TYR A 26 -5.24 -4.59 -6.81
CA TYR A 26 -5.54 -3.38 -6.06
C TYR A 26 -6.19 -3.76 -4.73
N PRO A 27 -5.70 -3.22 -3.60
CA PRO A 27 -6.49 -3.24 -2.39
C PRO A 27 -7.80 -2.48 -2.66
N VAL A 28 -8.92 -3.16 -2.45
CA VAL A 28 -10.24 -2.54 -2.59
C VAL A 28 -10.55 -1.83 -1.27
N PHE A 29 -10.46 -0.51 -1.26
CA PHE A 29 -10.75 0.33 -0.09
C PHE A 29 -12.23 0.74 -0.11
N GLU A 30 -13.09 -0.16 0.36
CA GLU A 30 -14.51 0.15 0.54
C GLU A 30 -14.75 0.88 1.85
N ARG A 31 -15.56 1.96 1.82
CA ARG A 31 -15.96 2.70 3.03
C ARG A 31 -16.54 1.78 4.11
N ALA A 32 -17.34 0.80 3.69
CA ALA A 32 -17.97 -0.18 4.57
C ALA A 32 -16.98 -1.06 5.35
N THR A 33 -15.72 -1.14 4.91
CA THR A 33 -14.70 -2.01 5.50
C THR A 33 -13.59 -1.24 6.24
N MET A 34 -13.70 0.09 6.30
CA MET A 34 -12.66 0.95 6.88
C MET A 34 -12.52 0.72 8.39
N GLU A 35 -13.64 0.53 9.09
CA GLU A 35 -13.63 0.28 10.52
C GLU A 35 -13.00 -1.08 10.84
N GLU A 36 -13.32 -2.14 10.09
CA GLU A 36 -12.71 -3.46 10.29
C GLU A 36 -11.20 -3.41 10.05
N ARG A 37 -10.74 -2.68 9.02
CA ARG A 37 -9.31 -2.50 8.76
C ARG A 37 -8.60 -1.73 9.86
N GLN A 38 -9.24 -0.70 10.40
CA GLN A 38 -8.71 0.05 11.53
C GLN A 38 -8.58 -0.87 12.77
N ARG A 39 -9.61 -1.67 13.07
CA ARG A 39 -9.57 -2.68 14.15
C ARG A 39 -8.46 -3.71 13.94
N LEU A 40 -8.24 -4.18 12.71
CA LEU A 40 -7.16 -5.11 12.39
C LEU A 40 -5.78 -4.47 12.55
N LEU A 41 -5.62 -3.20 12.19
CA LEU A 41 -4.38 -2.46 12.42
C LEU A 41 -4.10 -2.29 13.91
N GLU A 42 -5.10 -1.87 14.69
CA GLU A 42 -5.02 -1.72 16.15
C GLU A 42 -4.69 -3.06 16.82
N TRP A 43 -5.36 -4.13 16.42
CA TRP A 43 -5.05 -5.49 16.89
C TRP A 43 -3.62 -5.89 16.52
N GLY A 44 -3.19 -5.65 15.29
CA GLY A 44 -1.82 -5.97 14.84
C GLY A 44 -0.75 -5.25 15.67
N GLN A 45 -1.02 -4.01 16.09
CA GLN A 45 -0.13 -3.26 16.98
C GLN A 45 0.02 -3.88 18.38
N THR A 46 -0.92 -4.73 18.81
CA THR A 46 -0.83 -5.44 20.11
C THR A 46 0.15 -6.61 20.08
N LEU A 47 0.55 -7.10 18.90
CA LEU A 47 1.38 -8.29 18.76
C LEU A 47 2.87 -8.02 19.05
N GLY A 48 3.31 -6.77 19.12
CA GLY A 48 4.64 -6.37 19.63
C GLY A 48 5.86 -6.76 18.77
N ASN A 49 5.71 -7.64 17.79
CA ASN A 49 6.78 -8.01 16.85
C ASN A 49 6.27 -8.26 15.43
N LEU A 50 5.00 -7.96 15.16
CA LEU A 50 4.40 -8.07 13.83
C LEU A 50 4.02 -6.68 13.32
N ILE A 51 4.56 -6.33 12.16
CA ILE A 51 4.24 -5.06 11.50
C ILE A 51 3.68 -5.36 10.10
N PRO A 52 2.38 -5.10 9.87
CA PRO A 52 1.83 -5.17 8.53
C PRO A 52 2.36 -4.00 7.70
N PHE A 53 3.02 -4.30 6.57
CA PHE A 53 3.63 -3.29 5.70
C PHE A 53 3.34 -3.57 4.21
N GLY A 54 3.55 -2.55 3.37
CA GLY A 54 3.38 -2.62 1.92
C GLY A 54 1.93 -2.62 1.44
N ARG A 55 1.76 -2.73 0.12
CA ARG A 55 0.48 -2.55 -0.62
C ARG A 55 -0.72 -3.38 -0.14
N GLN A 56 -0.48 -4.51 0.53
CA GLN A 56 -1.53 -5.38 1.10
C GLN A 56 -1.65 -5.26 2.63
N GLY A 57 -0.87 -4.38 3.25
CA GLY A 57 -1.01 -4.00 4.65
C GLY A 57 -2.30 -3.23 4.90
N PHE A 58 -2.77 -3.22 6.14
CA PHE A 58 -4.17 -2.89 6.46
C PHE A 58 -4.66 -1.50 6.06
N LEU A 59 -3.78 -0.51 5.83
CA LEU A 59 -4.14 0.86 5.44
C LEU A 59 -3.07 1.55 4.56
N VAL A 60 -2.21 0.77 3.90
CA VAL A 60 -0.93 1.26 3.39
C VAL A 60 -0.97 1.65 1.91
N PRO A 61 -0.23 2.69 1.53
CA PRO A 61 -0.19 3.24 0.19
C PRO A 61 0.08 2.22 -0.92
N ASP A 62 -0.54 2.46 -2.06
CA ASP A 62 -0.55 1.56 -3.20
C ASP A 62 0.73 1.65 -4.07
N ASN A 63 1.48 2.75 -3.95
CA ASN A 63 2.66 3.02 -4.77
C ASN A 63 3.98 2.50 -4.17
N LEU A 64 4.90 2.11 -5.05
CA LEU A 64 6.22 1.57 -4.71
C LEU A 64 7.02 2.50 -3.79
N HIS A 65 7.07 3.80 -4.11
CA HIS A 65 7.86 4.76 -3.32
C HIS A 65 7.38 4.88 -1.87
N HIS A 66 6.08 4.72 -1.62
CA HIS A 66 5.58 4.71 -0.25
C HIS A 66 5.85 3.39 0.48
N THR A 67 5.77 2.25 -0.22
CA THR A 67 6.17 0.96 0.35
C THR A 67 7.64 0.96 0.74
N LEU A 68 8.50 1.56 -0.09
CA LEU A 68 9.92 1.73 0.21
C LEU A 68 10.13 2.72 1.37
N GLY A 69 9.43 3.87 1.36
CA GLY A 69 9.41 4.83 2.47
C GLY A 69 9.10 4.16 3.81
N MET A 70 8.02 3.39 3.87
CA MET A 70 7.67 2.61 5.06
C MET A 70 8.75 1.63 5.50
N GLY A 71 9.46 1.00 4.56
CA GLY A 71 10.55 0.09 4.87
C GLY A 71 11.74 0.81 5.49
N TRP A 72 12.09 2.00 4.97
CA TRP A 72 13.14 2.84 5.54
C TRP A 72 12.77 3.34 6.92
N ASP A 73 11.57 3.91 7.09
CA ASP A 73 11.09 4.42 8.38
C ASP A 73 11.02 3.31 9.44
N LEU A 74 10.66 2.09 9.02
CA LEU A 74 10.68 0.93 9.90
C LEU A 74 12.11 0.53 10.29
N ALA A 75 13.04 0.48 9.32
CA ALA A 75 14.44 0.18 9.62
C ALA A 75 15.05 1.20 10.59
N GLU A 76 14.74 2.48 10.43
CA GLU A 76 15.15 3.56 11.36
C GLU A 76 14.46 3.47 12.72
N SER A 77 13.35 2.74 12.82
CA SER A 77 12.67 2.48 14.09
C SER A 77 13.30 1.31 14.86
N ILE A 78 14.22 0.55 14.27
CA ILE A 78 14.95 -0.51 14.96
C ILE A 78 16.16 0.11 15.66
N GLY A 79 16.18 0.06 16.99
CA GLY A 79 17.26 0.57 17.82
C GLY A 79 18.52 -0.31 17.80
N GLU A 80 19.56 0.16 18.49
CA GLU A 80 20.89 -0.49 18.51
C GLU A 80 20.86 -1.93 19.05
N GLU A 81 19.96 -2.21 20.00
CA GLU A 81 19.76 -3.54 20.60
C GLU A 81 18.84 -4.45 19.75
N THR A 82 18.62 -4.12 18.47
CA THR A 82 17.68 -4.79 17.54
C THR A 82 16.21 -4.78 17.97
N GLU A 83 15.88 -3.96 18.98
CA GLU A 83 14.53 -3.76 19.45
C GLU A 83 13.81 -2.70 18.62
N LEU A 84 12.51 -2.89 18.39
CA LEU A 84 11.71 -1.89 17.71
C LEU A 84 11.29 -0.79 18.69
N ASN A 85 11.68 0.44 18.41
CA ASN A 85 11.14 1.63 19.04
C ASN A 85 9.72 1.90 18.52
N PHE A 86 8.73 1.39 19.26
CA PHE A 86 7.31 1.48 18.90
C PHE A 86 6.77 2.92 18.85
N ASP A 87 7.30 3.82 19.66
CA ASP A 87 6.85 5.20 19.67
C ASP A 87 7.37 5.95 18.44
N HIS A 88 8.62 5.70 18.04
CA HIS A 88 9.17 6.22 16.78
C HIS A 88 8.37 5.66 15.59
N TRP A 89 8.12 4.36 15.56
CA TRP A 89 7.34 3.72 14.49
C TRP A 89 5.92 4.29 14.36
N LYS A 90 5.21 4.51 15.48
CA LYS A 90 3.86 5.10 15.48
C LYS A 90 3.84 6.50 14.87
N ILE A 91 4.87 7.31 15.14
CA ILE A 91 5.00 8.66 14.57
C ILE A 91 5.12 8.59 13.05
N GLN A 92 6.01 7.73 12.54
CA GLN A 92 6.22 7.56 11.10
C GLN A 92 4.95 7.03 10.40
N LEU A 93 4.30 6.03 10.98
CA LEU A 93 3.06 5.47 10.46
C LEU A 93 1.93 6.52 10.35
N SER A 94 1.85 7.44 11.32
CA SER A 94 0.86 8.53 11.32
C SER A 94 1.10 9.54 10.18
N ALA A 95 2.35 9.73 9.75
CA ALA A 95 2.69 10.59 8.63
C ALA A 95 2.31 9.94 7.29
N LEU A 96 2.60 8.64 7.14
CA LEU A 96 2.34 7.86 5.93
C LEU A 96 0.85 7.62 5.67
N SER A 97 0.04 7.46 6.73
CA SER A 97 -1.41 7.29 6.61
C SER A 97 -2.12 8.56 6.12
N LYS A 98 -1.66 9.75 6.54
CA LYS A 98 -2.18 11.05 6.07
C LYS A 98 -1.93 11.28 4.58
N ILE A 99 -0.81 10.77 4.05
CA ILE A 99 -0.48 10.87 2.62
C ILE A 99 -1.43 9.99 1.80
N SER A 100 -1.74 8.78 2.27
CA SER A 100 -2.57 7.81 1.54
C SER A 100 -4.05 8.17 1.50
N LEU A 101 -4.58 8.76 2.59
CA LEU A 101 -5.97 9.24 2.63
C LEU A 101 -6.22 10.44 1.71
N ARG A 102 -5.19 11.22 1.37
CA ARG A 102 -5.32 12.36 0.43
C ARG A 102 -5.44 11.94 -1.02
N ILE A 103 -4.96 10.75 -1.37
CA ILE A 103 -4.88 10.25 -2.76
C ILE A 103 -6.15 9.45 -3.12
N ASN A 104 -6.75 8.74 -2.16
CA ASN A 104 -7.88 7.81 -2.41
C ASN A 104 -9.29 8.43 -2.37
N PHE A 105 -9.43 9.73 -2.12
CA PHE A 105 -10.75 10.42 -2.08
C PHE A 105 -10.93 11.50 -3.16
N LYS A 106 -10.05 11.55 -4.16
CA LYS A 106 -10.26 12.34 -5.39
C LYS A 106 -10.62 11.42 -6.56
N ILE A 107 -11.80 10.82 -6.49
CA ILE A 107 -12.53 10.31 -7.67
C ILE A 107 -13.98 10.73 -7.51
#